data_AF-S6GM88-F1
#
_entry.id   AF-S6GM88-F1
#
_cell.length_a   1.000
_cell.length_b   1.000
_cell.length_c   1.000
_cell.angle_alpha   90.00
_cell.angle_beta   90.00
_cell.angle_gamma   90.00
#
_symmetry.space_group_name_H-M   'P 1'
#
loop_
_entity.id
_entity.type
_entity.pdbx_description
1 polymer ?
#
loop_
_entity_poly.entity_id
_entity_poly.type
_entity_poly.pdbx_seq_one_letter_code
_entity_poly.pdbx_strand_id
1 'polypeptide(L)'
;MKFGIYNRGLKTYKVQPGSDQKAALETFFDEIFTQRTRYESLNQLLKRIYKNKAKLLRVLARPEIPLHTNGSETDIRDFVKRERSVEVLQ
;
A
#
# COMPACT_ATOMS: atom_id res chain seq x y z
N MET A 1 -6.38 -9.24 -2.06
CA MET A 1 -5.79 -7.89 -2.22
C MET A 1 -4.26 -7.98 -2.12
N LYS A 2 -3.51 -7.43 -3.10
CA LYS A 2 -2.04 -7.57 -3.23
C LYS A 2 -1.21 -6.76 -2.21
N PHE A 3 -1.85 -6.07 -1.27
CA PHE A 3 -1.23 -5.14 -0.33
C PHE A 3 -0.15 -5.76 0.58
N GLY A 4 -0.35 -7.00 1.05
CA GLY A 4 0.64 -7.69 1.88
C GLY A 4 1.95 -8.02 1.16
N ILE A 5 1.90 -8.25 -0.16
CA ILE A 5 3.07 -8.48 -1.01
C ILE A 5 3.86 -7.18 -1.16
N TYR A 6 3.16 -6.07 -1.38
CA TYR A 6 3.74 -4.73 -1.49
C TYR A 6 4.52 -4.34 -0.21
N ASN A 7 3.94 -4.53 0.98
CA ASN A 7 4.63 -4.20 2.23
C ASN A 7 5.86 -5.08 2.49
N ARG A 8 5.81 -6.35 2.08
CA ARG A 8 7.00 -7.21 2.15
C ARG A 8 8.09 -6.70 1.22
N GLY A 9 7.74 -6.31 -0.01
CA GLY A 9 8.67 -5.71 -0.96
C GLY A 9 9.32 -4.42 -0.44
N LEU A 10 8.55 -3.54 0.21
CA LEU A 10 9.10 -2.33 0.87
C LEU A 10 10.12 -2.67 1.96
N LYS A 11 9.86 -3.70 2.78
CA LYS A 11 10.80 -4.14 3.82
C LYS A 11 12.09 -4.68 3.21
N THR A 12 12.00 -5.48 2.16
CA THR A 12 13.17 -6.00 1.44
C THR A 12 13.98 -4.87 0.83
N TYR A 13 13.32 -3.94 0.13
CA TYR A 13 13.98 -2.78 -0.49
C TYR A 13 14.71 -1.91 0.54
N LYS A 14 14.16 -1.75 1.74
CA LYS A 14 14.82 -0.98 2.80
C LYS A 14 16.14 -1.60 3.26
N VAL A 15 16.23 -2.93 3.26
CA VAL A 15 17.46 -3.66 3.65
C VAL A 15 18.48 -3.63 2.53
N GLN A 16 18.04 -3.79 1.28
CA GLN A 16 18.90 -3.79 0.11
C GLN A 16 18.23 -3.05 -1.05
N PRO A 17 18.44 -1.72 -1.18
CA PRO A 17 17.81 -0.93 -2.23
C PRO A 17 18.44 -1.24 -3.59
N GLY A 18 17.64 -1.75 -4.53
CA GLY A 18 18.04 -1.98 -5.92
C GLY A 18 17.18 -1.17 -6.89
N SER A 19 17.78 -0.58 -7.92
CA SER A 19 17.07 0.27 -8.89
C SER A 19 15.90 -0.44 -9.58
N ASP A 20 16.05 -1.71 -9.96
CA ASP A 20 14.97 -2.50 -10.57
C ASP A 20 13.79 -2.74 -9.61
N GLN A 21 14.10 -2.96 -8.33
CA GLN A 21 13.08 -3.15 -7.30
C GLN A 21 12.29 -1.87 -7.02
N LYS A 22 12.94 -0.70 -7.13
CA LYS A 22 12.26 0.59 -7.01
C LYS A 22 11.17 0.72 -8.06
N ALA A 23 11.50 0.56 -9.34
CA ALA A 23 10.54 0.70 -10.43
C ALA A 23 9.38 -0.32 -10.31
N ALA A 24 9.70 -1.56 -9.92
CA ALA A 24 8.70 -2.59 -9.66
C ALA A 24 7.74 -2.20 -8.51
N LEU A 25 8.26 -1.65 -7.41
CA LEU A 25 7.44 -1.18 -6.28
C LEU A 25 6.57 0.02 -6.66
N GLU A 26 7.08 0.95 -7.46
CA GLU A 26 6.29 2.09 -7.95
C GLU A 26 5.12 1.61 -8.83
N THR A 27 5.38 0.65 -9.72
CA THR A 27 4.35 0.04 -10.57
C THR A 27 3.32 -0.71 -9.74
N PHE A 28 3.76 -1.52 -8.79
CA PHE A 28 2.86 -2.24 -7.87
C PHE A 28 2.01 -1.29 -7.02
N PHE A 29 2.57 -0.15 -6.62
CA PHE A 29 1.81 0.89 -5.91
C PHE A 29 0.67 1.40 -6.81
N ASP A 30 0.96 1.77 -8.05
CA ASP A 30 -0.07 2.23 -8.99
C ASP A 30 -1.15 1.16 -9.20
N GLU A 31 -0.76 -0.11 -9.40
CA GLU A 31 -1.73 -1.20 -9.56
C GLU A 31 -2.67 -1.33 -8.36
N ILE A 32 -2.17 -1.23 -7.12
CA ILE A 32 -2.99 -1.44 -5.93
C ILE A 32 -3.91 -0.24 -5.65
N PHE A 33 -3.40 0.97 -5.83
CA PHE A 33 -4.09 2.18 -5.38
C PHE A 33 -4.96 2.84 -6.46
N THR A 34 -4.87 2.38 -7.72
CA THR A 34 -5.80 2.77 -8.80
C THR A 34 -6.94 1.76 -9.00
N GLN A 35 -6.91 0.61 -8.32
CA GLN A 35 -7.99 -0.37 -8.34
C GLN A 35 -9.31 0.24 -7.86
N ARG A 36 -10.40 -0.10 -8.57
CA ARG A 36 -11.77 0.12 -8.12
C ARG A 36 -12.31 -1.16 -7.49
N THR A 37 -13.03 -0.97 -6.40
CA THR A 37 -13.75 -2.01 -5.68
C THR A 37 -15.25 -1.67 -5.66
N ARG A 38 -16.09 -2.62 -5.25
CA ARG A 38 -17.53 -2.38 -5.03
C ARG A 38 -17.82 -1.49 -3.82
N TYR A 39 -16.80 -1.13 -3.04
CA TYR A 39 -16.93 -0.39 -1.79
C TYR A 39 -16.44 1.05 -1.97
N GLU A 40 -17.36 2.00 -1.91
CA GLU A 40 -17.04 3.41 -2.16
C GLU A 40 -16.10 4.00 -1.11
N SER A 41 -16.26 3.61 0.17
CA SER A 41 -15.37 4.02 1.26
C SER A 41 -13.93 3.55 1.04
N LEU A 42 -13.74 2.33 0.54
CA LEU A 42 -12.41 1.83 0.18
C LEU A 42 -11.85 2.57 -1.04
N ASN A 43 -12.66 2.83 -2.06
CA ASN A 43 -12.23 3.58 -3.24
C ASN A 43 -11.75 4.99 -2.87
N GLN A 44 -12.45 5.67 -1.95
CA GLN A 44 -12.04 6.98 -1.44
C GLN A 44 -10.75 6.91 -0.63
N LEU A 45 -10.58 5.87 0.19
CA LEU A 45 -9.34 5.63 0.93
C LEU A 45 -8.16 5.41 -0.03
N LEU A 46 -8.30 4.52 -1.02
CA LEU A 46 -7.29 4.27 -2.04
C LEU A 46 -6.91 5.55 -2.79
N LYS A 47 -7.89 6.36 -3.18
CA LYS A 47 -7.67 7.66 -3.84
C LYS A 47 -6.91 8.65 -2.94
N ARG A 48 -7.25 8.72 -1.64
CA ARG A 48 -6.56 9.61 -0.68
C ARG A 48 -5.10 9.18 -0.50
N ILE A 49 -4.83 7.88 -0.46
CA ILE A 49 -3.47 7.35 -0.33
C ILE A 49 -2.69 7.56 -1.62
N TYR A 50 -3.32 7.34 -2.78
CA TYR A 50 -2.72 7.61 -4.10
C TYR A 50 -2.27 9.07 -4.26
N LYS A 51 -3.08 10.03 -3.79
CA LYS A 51 -2.69 11.45 -3.79
C LYS A 51 -1.42 11.74 -2.99
N ASN A 52 -1.09 10.89 -2.01
CA ASN A 52 0.12 11.00 -1.20
C ASN A 52 1.29 10.14 -1.74
N LYS A 53 1.18 9.59 -2.96
CA LYS A 53 2.20 8.75 -3.61
C LYS A 53 3.60 9.33 -3.51
N ALA A 54 3.79 10.61 -3.85
CA ALA A 54 5.10 11.26 -3.78
C ALA A 54 5.73 11.23 -2.38
N LYS A 55 4.91 11.36 -1.32
CA LYS A 55 5.37 11.29 0.07
C LYS A 55 5.69 9.84 0.47
N LEU A 56 4.89 8.88 0.03
CA LEU A 56 5.04 7.46 0.36
C LEU A 56 6.22 6.81 -0.37
N LEU A 57 6.44 7.16 -1.64
CA LEU A 57 7.57 6.68 -2.44
C LEU A 57 8.88 7.40 -2.13
N ARG A 58 8.86 8.45 -1.29
CA ARG A 58 10.08 9.13 -0.84
C ARG A 58 11.03 8.18 -0.10
N VAL A 59 10.50 7.14 0.56
CA VAL A 59 11.29 6.05 1.16
C VAL A 59 12.10 5.28 0.13
N LEU A 60 11.64 5.21 -1.13
CA LEU A 60 12.38 4.57 -2.20
C LEU A 60 13.59 5.41 -2.64
N ALA A 61 13.50 6.73 -2.52
CA ALA A 61 14.62 7.64 -2.79
C ALA A 61 15.54 7.82 -1.58
N ARG A 62 15.03 7.65 -0.35
CA ARG A 62 15.75 7.85 0.91
C ARG A 62 15.42 6.72 1.89
N PRO A 63 16.04 5.52 1.73
CA PRO A 63 15.75 4.35 2.57
C PRO A 63 16.18 4.52 4.04
N GLU A 64 17.03 5.52 4.31
CA GLU A 64 17.42 5.95 5.66
C GLU A 64 16.24 6.49 6.50
N ILE A 65 15.18 6.97 5.85
CA ILE A 65 14.00 7.50 6.54
C ILE A 65 13.15 6.31 7.02
N PRO A 66 12.70 6.29 8.29
CA PRO A 66 11.76 5.29 8.75
C PRO A 66 10.54 5.27 7.83
N LEU A 67 10.13 4.07 7.42
CA LEU A 67 8.86 3.87 6.73
C LEU A 67 7.74 4.25 7.71
N HIS A 68 7.41 5.54 7.79
CA HIS A 68 6.23 5.99 8.52
C HIS A 68 5.01 5.65 7.66
N THR A 69 4.64 4.37 7.60
CA THR A 69 3.29 3.91 7.21
C THR A 69 2.28 4.17 8.34
N ASN A 70 2.44 5.28 9.08
CA ASN A 70 1.63 5.58 10.25
C ASN A 70 0.21 5.99 9.78
N GLY A 71 -0.76 5.09 9.96
CA GLY A 71 -2.20 5.29 9.66
C GLY A 71 -2.69 4.47 8.48
N SER A 72 -2.28 4.81 7.26
CA SER A 72 -2.90 4.30 6.02
C SER A 72 -2.82 2.78 5.82
N GLU A 73 -1.76 2.15 6.32
CA GLU A 73 -1.61 0.69 6.27
C GLU A 73 -2.55 -0.02 7.25
N THR A 74 -2.72 0.56 8.45
CA THR A 74 -3.69 0.09 9.45
C THR A 74 -5.12 0.31 8.96
N ASP A 75 -5.43 1.46 8.38
CA ASP A 75 -6.76 1.76 7.84
C ASP A 75 -7.16 0.78 6.73
N ILE A 76 -6.24 0.47 5.80
CA ILE A 76 -6.50 -0.54 4.75
C ILE A 76 -6.63 -1.94 5.37
N ARG A 77 -5.73 -2.33 6.27
CA ARG A 77 -5.75 -3.66 6.89
C ARG A 77 -7.03 -3.87 7.71
N ASP A 78 -7.44 -2.88 8.49
CA ASP A 78 -8.65 -2.94 9.30
C ASP A 78 -9.91 -2.92 8.44
N PHE A 79 -9.90 -2.20 7.31
CA PHE A 79 -10.98 -2.25 6.32
C PHE A 79 -11.07 -3.65 5.69
N VAL A 80 -9.96 -4.20 5.19
CA VAL A 80 -9.92 -5.52 4.55
C VAL A 80 -10.27 -6.64 5.54
N LYS A 81 -9.85 -6.50 6.81
CA LYS A 81 -10.20 -7.45 7.87
C LYS A 81 -11.70 -7.38 8.19
N ARG A 82 -12.26 -6.18 8.32
CA ARG A 82 -13.71 -5.99 8.51
C ARG A 82 -14.50 -6.61 7.37
N GLU A 83 -14.12 -6.33 6.12
CA GLU A 83 -14.80 -6.85 4.94
C GLU A 83 -14.74 -8.39 4.85
N ARG A 84 -13.58 -8.98 5.11
CA ARG A 84 -13.43 -10.45 5.14
C ARG A 84 -14.29 -11.09 6.23
N SER A 85 -14.56 -10.39 7.33
CA SER A 85 -15.44 -10.88 8.39
C SER A 85 -16.93 -10.77 8.03
N VAL A 86 -17.33 -9.93 7.08
CA VAL A 86 -18.73 -9.84 6.61
C VAL A 86 -19.08 -11.01 5.67
N GLU A 87 -18.08 -11.75 5.17
CA GLU A 87 -18.26 -12.92 4.29
C GLU A 87 -18.43 -14.26 5.05
N VAL A 88 -18.59 -14.26 6.39
CA VAL A 88 -18.79 -15.48 7.22
C VAL A 88 -20.18 -15.52 7.88
N LEU A 89 -21.17 -14.88 7.26
CA LEU A 89 -22.58 -15.10 7.61
C LEU A 89 -23.42 -15.23 6.34
N GLN A 90 -23.23 -16.34 5.63
CA GLN A 90 -24.23 -16.97 4.76
C GLN A 90 -24.07 -18.48 4.84
#